data_AF-A0A1W2EFY3-F1
#
_entry.id   AF-A0A1W2EFY3-F1
#
_cell.length_a   1.000
_cell.length_b   1.000
_cell.length_c   1.000
_cell.angle_alpha   90.00
_cell.angle_beta   90.00
_cell.angle_gamma   90.00
#
_symmetry.space_group_name_H-M   'P 1'
#
loop_
_entity.id
_entity.type
_entity.pdbx_description
1 polymer ?
#
loop_
_entity_poly.entity_id
_entity_poly.type
_entity_poly.pdbx_seq_one_letter_code
_entity_poly.pdbx_strand_id
1 'polypeptide(L)' 'MPPRLRSFIGTILIIILVLLYAVLATSIATAFLAESPWWVHLLYFLISGVVWVVPAMVLIKWMAGPRKS' A
#
# COMPACT_ATOMS: atom_id res chain seq x y z
N MET A 1 -11.83 -21.66 -0.67
CA MET A 1 -11.62 -21.18 0.71
C MET A 1 -12.92 -20.61 1.25
N PRO A 2 -13.32 -20.92 2.50
CA PRO A 2 -14.48 -20.28 3.11
C PRO A 2 -14.31 -18.74 3.08
N PRO A 3 -15.36 -17.96 2.74
CA PRO A 3 -15.27 -16.51 2.55
C PRO A 3 -14.66 -15.77 3.74
N ARG A 4 -14.91 -16.27 4.96
CA ARG A 4 -14.45 -15.68 6.22
C ARG A 4 -12.93 -15.75 6.40
N LEU A 5 -12.30 -16.85 5.95
CA LEU A 5 -10.84 -17.04 6.07
C LEU A 5 -10.08 -16.17 5.04
N ARG A 6 -10.66 -15.99 3.85
CA ARG A 6 -10.09 -15.13 2.81
C ARG A 6 -10.01 -13.67 3.24
N SER A 7 -11.08 -13.16 3.88
CA SER A 7 -11.08 -11.79 4.41
C SER A 7 -10.11 -11.62 5.57
N PHE A 8 -9.95 -12.63 6.44
CA PHE A 8 -8.97 -12.56 7.54
C PHE A 8 -7.53 -12.49 7.03
N ILE A 9 -7.16 -13.37 6.11
CA ILE A 9 -5.82 -13.37 5.48
C ILE A 9 -5.60 -12.07 4.71
N GLY A 10 -6.63 -11.60 4.00
CA GLY A 10 -6.58 -10.34 3.27
C GLY A 10 -6.28 -9.14 4.16
N THR A 11 -6.95 -9.02 5.31
CA THR A 11 -6.66 -7.94 6.26
C THR A 11 -5.21 -7.97 6.75
N ILE A 12 -4.71 -9.16 7.10
CA ILE A 12 -3.30 -9.32 7.53
C ILE A 12 -2.35 -8.90 6.40
N LEU A 13 -2.61 -9.35 5.17
CA LEU A 13 -1.82 -8.97 4.01
C LEU A 13 -1.84 -7.46 3.75
N ILE A 14 -2.98 -6.79 3.90
CA ILE A 14 -3.06 -5.32 3.80
C ILE A 14 -2.15 -4.67 4.85
N ILE A 15 -2.23 -5.12 6.10
CA ILE A 15 -1.41 -4.55 7.19
C ILE A 15 0.08 -4.71 6.87
N ILE A 16 0.49 -5.92 6.48
CA ILE A 16 1.89 -6.19 6.10
C ILE A 16 2.30 -5.31 4.91
N LEU A 17 1.43 -5.19 3.90
CA LEU A 17 1.69 -4.36 2.73
C LEU A 17 1.88 -2.90 3.11
N VAL A 18 1.01 -2.34 3.96
CA VAL A 18 1.13 -0.96 4.47
C VAL A 18 2.46 -0.75 5.18
N LEU A 19 2.82 -1.66 6.10
CA LEU A 19 4.05 -1.54 6.89
C LEU A 19 5.29 -1.58 6.01
N LEU A 20 5.37 -2.58 5.11
CA LEU A 20 6.48 -2.70 4.17
C LEU A 20 6.56 -1.48 3.25
N TYR A 21 5.42 -1.01 2.74
CA TYR A 21 5.36 0.14 1.86
C TYR A 21 5.81 1.43 2.56
N ALA A 22 5.35 1.67 3.78
CA ALA A 22 5.72 2.86 4.56
C ALA A 22 7.23 2.87 4.88
N VAL A 23 7.78 1.72 5.26
CA VAL A 23 9.23 1.57 5.50
C VAL A 23 10.00 1.84 4.21
N LEU A 24 9.64 1.20 3.09
CA LEU A 24 10.30 1.42 1.80
C LEU A 24 10.21 2.87 1.34
N ALA A 25 9.03 3.47 1.38
CA ALA A 25 8.80 4.84 0.95
C ALA A 25 9.66 5.82 1.76
N THR A 26 9.71 5.64 3.09
CA THR A 26 10.51 6.48 3.99
C THR A 26 12.00 6.24 3.80
N SER A 27 12.45 4.98 3.68
CA SER A 27 13.85 4.65 3.40
C SER A 27 14.34 5.23 2.07
N ILE A 28 13.52 5.21 1.02
CA ILE A 28 13.87 5.81 -0.26
C ILE A 28 13.92 7.34 -0.14
N ALA A 29 12.94 7.95 0.56
CA ALA A 29 12.94 9.39 0.80
C ALA A 29 14.20 9.85 1.56
N THR A 30 14.60 9.12 2.61
CA THR A 30 15.80 9.47 3.38
C THR A 30 17.09 9.13 2.65
N ALA A 31 17.14 8.05 1.86
CA ALA A 31 18.36 7.66 1.15
C ALA A 31 18.66 8.55 -0.07
N PHE A 32 17.63 8.93 -0.84
CA PHE A 32 17.82 9.62 -2.12
C PHE A 32 17.39 11.08 -2.09
N LEU A 33 16.45 11.45 -1.22
CA LEU A 33 15.88 12.80 -1.18
C LEU A 33 16.27 13.58 0.09
N ALA A 34 17.18 13.10 0.95
CA ALA A 34 17.52 13.79 2.20
C ALA A 34 17.85 15.28 2.04
N GLU A 35 18.67 15.63 1.05
CA GLU A 35 19.09 17.01 0.75
C GLU A 35 18.11 17.76 -0.17
N SER A 36 16.99 17.13 -0.53
CA SER A 36 16.02 17.73 -1.45
C SER A 36 15.13 18.76 -0.74
N PRO A 37 14.67 19.80 -1.46
CA PRO A 37 13.71 20.76 -0.93
C PRO A 37 12.40 20.13 -0.45
N TRP A 38 11.71 20.82 0.47
CA TRP A 38 10.45 20.37 1.07
C TRP A 38 9.35 20.02 0.05
N TRP A 39 9.28 20.72 -1.08
CA TRP A 39 8.28 20.47 -2.11
C TRP A 39 8.53 19.16 -2.86
N VAL A 40 9.79 18.71 -2.96
CA VAL A 40 10.13 17.40 -3.54
C VAL A 40 9.62 16.29 -2.63
N HIS A 41 9.80 16.43 -1.31
CA HIS A 41 9.27 15.47 -0.33
C HIS A 41 7.75 15.42 -0.40
N LEU A 42 7.09 16.58 -0.46
CA LEU A 42 5.64 16.66 -0.60
C LEU A 42 5.16 15.90 -1.84
N LEU A 43 5.76 16.17 -3.01
CA LEU A 43 5.37 15.53 -4.26
C LEU A 43 5.65 14.02 -4.23
N TYR A 44 6.79 13.61 -3.66
CA TYR A 44 7.17 12.22 -3.51
C TYR A 44 6.17 11.46 -2.62
N PHE A 45 5.85 11.97 -1.43
CA PHE A 45 4.87 11.33 -0.54
C PHE A 45 3.45 11.35 -1.12
N LEU A 46 3.08 12.39 -1.86
CA LEU A 46 1.80 12.45 -2.56
C LEU A 46 1.71 11.34 -3.61
N ILE A 47 2.70 11.24 -4.50
CA ILE A 47 2.72 10.24 -5.58
C ILE A 47 2.83 8.83 -4.98
N SER A 48 3.72 8.62 -4.02
CA SER A 48 3.86 7.36 -3.30
C SER A 48 2.54 6.95 -2.62
N GLY A 49 1.88 7.89 -1.94
CA GLY A 49 0.55 7.66 -1.36
C GLY A 49 -0.49 7.24 -2.40
N VAL A 50 -0.49 7.83 -3.59
CA VAL A 50 -1.40 7.43 -4.68
C VAL A 50 -1.03 6.06 -5.25
N VAL A 51 0.26 5.79 -5.46
CA VAL A 51 0.76 4.51 -6.00
C VAL A 51 0.38 3.34 -5.09
N TRP A 52 0.38 3.53 -3.76
CA TRP A 52 -0.03 2.53 -2.78
C TRP A 52 -1.48 2.02 -2.98
N VAL A 53 -2.38 2.85 -3.53
CA VAL A 53 -3.79 2.51 -3.70
C VAL A 53 -3.96 1.34 -4.67
N VAL A 54 -3.10 1.23 -5.69
CA VAL A 54 -3.18 0.14 -6.69
C VAL A 54 -3.00 -1.25 -6.04
N PRO A 55 -1.90 -1.54 -5.31
CA PRO A 55 -1.76 -2.79 -4.57
C PRO A 55 -2.92 -3.05 -3.61
N ALA A 56 -3.35 -2.03 -2.86
CA ALA A 56 -4.46 -2.15 -1.91
C ALA A 56 -5.76 -2.56 -2.64
N MET A 57 -6.07 -1.94 -3.77
CA MET A 57 -7.24 -2.28 -4.59
C MET A 57 -7.19 -3.71 -5.13
N VAL A 58 -6.03 -4.18 -5.61
CA VAL A 58 -5.86 -5.56 -6.06
C VAL A 58 -6.16 -6.54 -4.93
N LEU A 59 -5.66 -6.24 -3.73
CA LEU A 59 -5.84 -7.09 -2.56
C LEU A 59 -7.30 -7.08 -2.07
N ILE A 60 -7.95 -5.92 -2.03
CA ILE A 60 -9.37 -5.78 -1.68
C ILE A 60 -10.26 -6.49 -2.72
N LYS A 61 -9.98 -6.33 -4.02
CA LYS A 61 -10.72 -7.04 -5.09
C LYS A 61 -10.58 -8.55 -4.93
N TRP A 62 -9.39 -9.02 -4.58
CA TRP A 62 -9.18 -10.41 -4.24
C TRP A 62 -10.00 -10.79 -3.00
N MET A 63 -9.98 -10.03 -1.91
CA MET A 63 -10.78 -10.30 -0.71
C MET A 63 -12.29 -10.39 -0.98
N ALA A 64 -12.82 -9.44 -1.77
CA ALA A 64 -14.24 -9.38 -2.12
C ALA A 64 -14.72 -10.61 -2.88
N GLY A 65 -13.82 -11.29 -3.62
CA GLY A 65 -14.15 -12.48 -4.39
C GLY A 65 -15.10 -12.23 -5.56
N PRO A 66 -15.55 -13.30 -6.26
CA PRO A 66 -16.48 -13.17 -7.37
C PRO A 66 -17.81 -12.60 -6.88
N ARG A 67 -18.25 -11.49 -7.48
CA ARG A 67 -19.56 -10.91 -7.22
C ARG A 67 -20.61 -11.92 -7.73
N LYS A 68 -21.28 -12.64 -6.83
CA LYS A 68 -22.45 -13.46 -7.21
C LYS A 68 -23.56 -12.49 -7.63
N SER A 69 -23.74 -12.34 -8.94
CA SER A 69 -24.94 -11.75 -9.54
C SER A 69 -26.13 -12.67 -9.33
#